data_AF-G2FSF5-F1
#
_entry.id   AF-G2FSF5-F1
#
_cell.length_a   1.000
_cell.length_b   1.000
_cell.length_c   1.000
_cell.angle_alpha   90.00
_cell.angle_beta   90.00
_cell.angle_gamma   90.00
#
_symmetry.space_group_name_H-M   'P 1'
#
loop_
_entity.id
_entity.type
_entity.pdbx_description
1 polymer ?
#
loop_
_entity_poly.entity_id
_entity_poly.type
_entity_poly.pdbx_seq_one_letter_code
_entity_poly.pdbx_strand_id
1 'polypeptide(L)' 'MPEQGDKIGKDHYFCPECCAEFKVFETSVRVYSISADGGLMKIS' A
#
# COMPACT_ATOMS: atom_id res chain seq x y z
N MET A 1 -25.68 -4.34 -1.09
CA MET A 1 -24.52 -3.84 -0.35
C MET A 1 -23.43 -4.89 -0.53
N PRO A 2 -22.40 -4.69 -1.36
CA PRO A 2 -21.29 -5.62 -1.38
C PRO A 2 -20.23 -5.16 -0.38
N GLU A 3 -20.02 -5.96 0.67
CA GLU A 3 -18.74 -6.05 1.37
C GLU A 3 -17.69 -6.51 0.34
N GLN A 4 -16.94 -5.57 -0.22
CA GLN A 4 -16.07 -5.84 -1.37
C GLN A 4 -14.60 -5.81 -0.95
N GLY A 5 -14.15 -6.96 -0.46
CA GLY A 5 -12.88 -7.57 -0.86
C GLY A 5 -11.61 -6.89 -0.40
N ASP A 6 -10.91 -7.58 0.50
CA ASP A 6 -9.45 -7.58 0.60
C ASP A 6 -8.86 -7.95 -0.78
N LYS A 7 -8.71 -6.95 -1.64
CA LYS A 7 -8.01 -7.03 -2.92
C LYS A 7 -7.18 -5.78 -3.05
N ILE A 8 -6.13 -5.75 -2.23
CA ILE A 8 -4.90 -5.06 -2.55
C ILE A 8 -4.58 -5.50 -4.01
N GLY A 9 -4.74 -4.59 -4.98
CA GLY A 9 -4.76 -4.90 -6.41
C GLY A 9 -3.52 -5.71 -6.87
N LYS A 10 -3.54 -6.23 -8.10
CA LYS A 10 -2.54 -7.18 -8.66
C LYS A 10 -1.07 -6.74 -8.50
N ASP A 11 -0.84 -5.45 -8.30
CA ASP A 11 0.46 -4.80 -8.17
C ASP A 11 0.58 -3.97 -6.89
N HIS A 12 -0.24 -4.28 -5.89
CA HIS A 12 -0.30 -3.57 -4.63
C HIS A 12 -0.05 -4.57 -3.50
N TYR A 13 0.81 -4.20 -2.58
CA TYR A 13 1.30 -5.07 -1.53
C TYR A 13 1.37 -4.30 -0.22
N PHE A 14 0.97 -4.96 0.85
CA PHE A 14 0.96 -4.38 2.18
C PHE A 14 1.74 -5.29 3.13
N CYS A 15 2.69 -4.70 3.83
CA CYS A 15 3.44 -5.34 4.90
C CYS A 15 2.88 -4.86 6.24
N PRO A 16 2.08 -5.69 6.94
CA PRO A 16 1.52 -5.33 8.25
C PRO A 16 2.59 -5.23 9.34
N GLU A 17 3.70 -5.95 9.22
CA GLU A 17 4.79 -5.93 10.22
C GLU A 17 5.59 -4.62 10.20
N CYS A 18 5.65 -3.96 9.04
CA CYS A 18 6.41 -2.73 8.87
C CYS A 18 5.53 -1.51 8.61
N CYS A 19 4.19 -1.67 8.65
CA CYS A 19 3.23 -0.64 8.27
C CYS A 19 3.59 -0.01 6.92
N ALA A 20 3.96 -0.83 5.94
CA ALA A 20 4.46 -0.36 4.65
C ALA A 20 3.56 -0.83 3.53
N GLU A 21 3.25 0.07 2.60
CA GLU A 21 2.41 -0.17 1.44
C GLU A 21 3.22 0.12 0.18
N PHE A 22 3.28 -0.81 -0.78
CA PHE A 22 4.01 -0.62 -2.02
C PHE A 22 3.14 -0.95 -3.21
N LYS A 23 3.14 -0.03 -4.18
CA LYS A 23 2.37 -0.11 -5.41
C LYS A 23 3.31 -0.11 -6.60
N VAL A 24 3.37 -1.25 -7.25
CA VAL A 24 4.10 -1.48 -8.49
C VAL A 24 3.21 -0.99 -9.65
N PHE A 25 3.79 -0.17 -10.52
CA PHE A 25 3.24 0.22 -11.80
C PHE A 25 4.15 -0.34 -12.88
N GLU A 26 3.64 -0.43 -14.11
CA GLU A 26 4.34 -1.02 -15.27
C GLU A 26 5.77 -0.47 -15.49
N THR A 27 6.03 0.76 -15.04
CA THR A 27 7.32 1.47 -15.20
C THR A 27 7.88 2.09 -13.92
N SER A 28 7.18 1.98 -12.78
CA SER A 28 7.65 2.61 -11.53
C SER A 28 7.12 1.89 -10.29
N VAL A 29 7.90 1.86 -9.22
CA VAL A 29 7.45 1.37 -7.92
C VAL A 29 7.25 2.58 -7.02
N ARG A 30 6.05 2.75 -6.46
CA ARG A 30 5.76 3.75 -5.43
C ARG A 30 5.67 3.06 -4.08
N VAL A 31 6.46 3.53 -3.14
CA VAL A 31 6.48 3.01 -1.77
C VAL A 31 5.92 4.07 -0.84
N TYR A 32 5.00 3.65 0.00
CA TYR A 32 4.36 4.43 1.04
C TYR A 32 4.66 3.78 2.39
N SER A 33 5.07 4.56 3.39
CA SER A 33 5.03 4.11 4.78
C SER A 33 3.79 4.67 5.45
N ILE A 34 3.16 3.89 6.30
CA ILE A 34 2.11 4.35 7.19
C ILE A 34 2.79 4.81 8.47
N SER A 35 2.68 6.10 8.74
CA SER A 35 3.13 6.71 9.98
C SER A 35 2.31 6.22 11.17
N ALA A 36 2.84 6.40 12.38
CA ALA A 36 2.15 5.98 13.61
C ALA A 36 0.78 6.67 13.82
N ASP A 37 0.55 7.82 13.17
CA ASP A 37 -0.74 8.52 13.13
C ASP A 37 -1.74 7.94 12.12
N GLY A 38 -1.36 6.93 11.34
CA GLY A 38 -2.16 6.35 10.26
C GLY A 38 -2.04 7.08 8.92
N GLY A 39 -1.21 8.13 8.83
CA GLY A 39 -0.94 8.85 7.59
C GLY A 39 -0.02 8.08 6.63
N LEU A 40 -0.39 8.06 5.35
CA LEU A 40 0.45 7.53 4.28
C LEU A 40 1.52 8.55 3.87
N MET A 41 2.79 8.25 4.12
CA MET A 41 3.95 9.02 3.68
C MET A 41 4.60 8.36 2.45
N LYS A 42 4.71 9.12 1.36
CA LYS A 42 5.43 8.69 0.16
C LYS A 42 6.94 8.73 0.41
N ILE A 43 7.61 7.59 0.27
CA ILE A 43 9.06 7.46 0.51
C ILE A 43 9.86 7.71 -0.78
N SER A 44 9.25 7.58 -1.96
CA SER A 44 9.89 7.83 -3.27
C SER A 44 8.92 8.36 -4.31
#